data_AF-A0A955E2N6-F1
#
_entry.id   AF-A0A955E2N6-F1
#
_cell.length_a   1.000
_cell.length_b   1.000
_cell.length_c   1.000
_cell.angle_alpha   90.00
_cell.angle_beta   90.00
_cell.angle_gamma   90.00
#
_symmetry.space_group_name_H-M   'P 1'
#
loop_
_entity.id
_entity.type
_entity.pdbx_description
1 polymer ?
#
loop_
_entity_poly.entity_id
_entity_poly.type
_entity_poly.pdbx_seq_one_letter_code
_entity_poly.pdbx_strand_id
1 'polypeptide(L)'
;MSFGIYKQGQGYWIRVLTAAGAGLLILAGAGWGWQQAEAVRLPVRSWTMATTGTQGQAAVGDTVNLYKPTENLDADEPYEVFGSALVESFETGKGGNARVVLNSFSSKEVAKRGGETLRIAIEQPNQPATMTASVSGASSTPIFPVLYLQASIAGAILLLGAIGLYLFVGSSRKSVGFLIATDGEMKKVNWTSYREVKGSTIVVIVATFLIAGFLFGVDTIFARVFTWIGVLQK
;
A
#
# COMPACT_ATOMS: atom_id res chain seq x y z
N MET A 1 -28.41 -21.27 -34.28
CA MET A 1 -28.11 -19.99 -33.61
C MET A 1 -28.52 -18.86 -34.55
N SER A 2 -29.55 -18.09 -34.20
CA SER A 2 -30.05 -17.03 -35.07
C SER A 2 -28.97 -15.96 -35.25
N PHE A 3 -28.49 -15.79 -36.47
CA PHE A 3 -27.63 -14.67 -36.89
C PHE A 3 -28.48 -13.40 -36.95
N GLY A 4 -28.95 -12.93 -35.80
CA GLY A 4 -29.60 -11.62 -35.68
C GLY A 4 -28.54 -10.55 -35.93
N ILE A 5 -28.70 -9.80 -37.02
CA ILE A 5 -27.91 -8.60 -37.30
C ILE A 5 -28.11 -7.64 -36.12
N TYR A 6 -27.07 -7.42 -35.30
CA TYR A 6 -27.13 -6.47 -34.20
C TYR A 6 -27.38 -5.08 -34.75
N LYS A 7 -28.42 -4.39 -34.26
CA LYS A 7 -28.63 -2.99 -34.62
C LYS A 7 -27.50 -2.15 -34.02
N GLN A 8 -26.97 -1.23 -34.81
CA GLN A 8 -25.93 -0.30 -34.38
C GLN A 8 -26.41 0.44 -33.12
N GLY A 9 -25.64 0.37 -32.03
CA GLY A 9 -25.97 1.00 -30.75
C GLY A 9 -26.66 0.12 -29.69
N GLN A 10 -26.97 -1.15 -29.97
CA GLN A 10 -27.58 -2.05 -28.97
C GLN A 10 -26.65 -2.34 -27.78
N GLY A 11 -27.15 -2.13 -26.56
CA GLY A 11 -26.38 -2.31 -25.33
C GLY A 11 -25.27 -1.29 -25.13
N TYR A 12 -25.29 -0.16 -25.84
CA TYR A 12 -24.25 0.88 -25.74
C TYR A 12 -24.03 1.33 -24.28
N TRP A 13 -25.09 1.79 -23.61
CA TRP A 13 -24.98 2.32 -22.24
C TRP A 13 -24.53 1.27 -21.24
N ILE A 14 -25.08 0.06 -21.30
CA ILE A 14 -24.66 -1.04 -20.42
C ILE A 14 -23.18 -1.38 -20.64
N ARG A 15 -22.70 -1.43 -21.89
CA ARG A 15 -21.29 -1.69 -22.18
C ARG A 15 -20.38 -0.56 -21.69
N VAL A 16 -20.75 0.70 -21.90
CA VAL A 16 -19.98 1.86 -21.45
C VAL A 16 -19.93 1.93 -19.92
N LEU A 17 -21.06 1.75 -19.24
CA LEU A 17 -21.10 1.74 -17.76
C LEU A 17 -20.34 0.55 -17.19
N THR A 18 -20.45 -0.64 -17.79
CA THR A 18 -19.64 -1.82 -17.40
C THR A 18 -18.15 -1.54 -17.60
N ALA A 19 -17.78 -0.94 -18.74
CA ALA A 19 -16.39 -0.59 -19.03
C ALA A 19 -15.84 0.45 -18.05
N ALA A 20 -16.63 1.48 -17.72
CA ALA A 20 -16.26 2.50 -16.75
C ALA A 20 -16.09 1.91 -15.34
N GLY A 21 -17.02 1.07 -14.89
CA GLY A 21 -16.94 0.41 -13.59
C GLY A 21 -15.74 -0.53 -13.47
N ALA A 22 -15.53 -1.40 -14.47
CA ALA A 22 -14.35 -2.27 -14.49
C ALA A 22 -13.05 -1.48 -14.66
N GLY A 23 -13.05 -0.39 -15.45
CA GLY A 23 -11.92 0.52 -15.58
C GLY A 23 -11.53 1.17 -14.25
N LEU A 24 -12.52 1.59 -13.45
CA LEU A 24 -12.30 2.12 -12.10
C LEU A 24 -11.67 1.08 -11.18
N LEU A 25 -12.13 -0.18 -11.24
CA LEU A 25 -11.53 -1.28 -10.48
C LEU A 25 -10.08 -1.57 -10.92
N ILE A 26 -9.79 -1.52 -12.22
CA ILE A 26 -8.44 -1.70 -12.75
C ILE A 26 -7.51 -0.57 -12.28
N LEU A 27 -7.98 0.69 -12.31
CA LEU A 27 -7.23 1.84 -11.81
C LEU A 27 -6.97 1.73 -10.31
N ALA A 28 -7.99 1.35 -9.53
CA ALA A 28 -7.84 1.11 -8.09
C ALA A 28 -6.84 -0.02 -7.82
N GLY A 29 -6.91 -1.11 -8.59
CA GLY A 29 -5.96 -2.23 -8.50
C GLY A 29 -4.53 -1.83 -8.86
N ALA A 30 -4.34 -0.97 -9.85
CA ALA A 30 -3.02 -0.43 -10.20
C ALA A 30 -2.46 0.47 -9.10
N GLY A 31 -3.28 1.33 -8.50
CA GLY A 31 -2.91 2.16 -7.35
C GLY A 31 -2.56 1.32 -6.12
N TRP A 32 -3.32 0.26 -5.86
CA TRP A 32 -2.98 -0.69 -4.81
C TRP A 32 -1.66 -1.43 -5.10
N GLY A 33 -1.46 -1.90 -6.33
CA GLY A 33 -0.22 -2.56 -6.75
C GLY A 33 1.02 -1.67 -6.61
N TRP A 34 0.88 -0.37 -6.87
CA TRP A 34 1.93 0.63 -6.62
C TRP A 34 2.34 0.68 -5.15
N GLN A 35 1.36 0.74 -4.23
CA GLN A 35 1.62 0.76 -2.79
C GLN A 35 2.25 -0.54 -2.31
N GLN A 36 1.82 -1.69 -2.83
CA GLN A 36 2.43 -2.98 -2.48
C GLN A 36 3.89 -3.07 -2.95
N ALA A 37 4.22 -2.50 -4.10
CA ALA A 37 5.59 -2.47 -4.60
C ALA A 37 6.52 -1.59 -3.74
N GLU A 38 5.99 -0.57 -3.06
CA GLU A 38 6.75 0.25 -2.10
C GLU A 38 7.16 -0.53 -0.85
N ALA A 39 6.29 -1.42 -0.38
CA ALA A 39 6.56 -2.24 0.80
C ALA A 39 7.71 -3.24 0.57
N VAL A 40 8.07 -3.53 -0.69
CA VAL A 40 9.17 -4.43 -1.05
C VAL A 40 10.50 -3.71 -0.89
N ARG A 41 11.24 -4.07 0.17
CA ARG A 41 12.60 -3.57 0.40
C ARG A 41 13.59 -4.24 -0.54
N LEU A 42 14.07 -3.50 -1.52
CA LEU A 42 15.09 -3.97 -2.46
C LEU A 42 16.50 -3.93 -1.84
N PRO A 43 17.41 -4.82 -2.26
CA PRO A 43 18.81 -4.75 -1.84
C PRO A 43 19.42 -3.39 -2.21
N VAL A 44 20.12 -2.80 -1.24
CA VAL A 44 20.82 -1.53 -1.42
C VAL A 44 22.14 -1.73 -2.17
N ARG A 45 22.48 -0.79 -3.05
CA ARG A 45 23.78 -0.75 -3.72
C ARG A 45 24.79 -0.02 -2.85
N SER A 46 24.45 1.19 -2.44
CA SER A 46 25.32 2.05 -1.64
C SER A 46 24.50 2.91 -0.68
N TRP A 47 25.16 3.35 0.39
CA TRP A 47 24.62 4.31 1.35
C TRP A 47 25.34 5.64 1.20
N THR A 48 24.59 6.72 1.09
CA THR A 48 25.11 8.08 1.16
C THR A 48 24.91 8.60 2.58
N MET A 49 26.00 8.76 3.32
CA MET A 49 26.00 9.30 4.67
C MET A 49 26.39 10.77 4.63
N ALA A 50 25.50 11.63 5.12
CA ALA A 50 25.80 13.02 5.43
C ALA A 50 26.44 13.06 6.81
N THR A 51 27.68 13.53 6.90
CA THR A 51 28.43 13.63 8.14
C THR A 51 28.62 15.08 8.57
N THR A 52 28.76 15.28 9.87
CA THR A 52 29.05 16.54 10.55
C THR A 52 30.30 16.35 11.40
N GLY A 53 31.01 17.44 11.72
CA GLY A 53 32.21 17.38 12.55
C GLY A 53 33.33 16.50 11.98
N THR A 54 33.41 16.41 10.65
CA THR A 54 34.36 15.54 9.95
C THR A 54 35.80 16.03 10.18
N GLN A 55 36.61 15.20 10.82
CA GLN A 55 38.04 15.43 11.01
C GLN A 55 38.82 14.40 10.18
N GLY A 56 39.66 14.87 9.27
CA GLY A 56 40.40 14.01 8.32
C GLY A 56 39.75 13.92 6.93
N GLN A 57 40.41 13.19 6.03
CA GLN A 57 39.93 12.91 4.67
C GLN A 57 39.95 11.39 4.45
N ALA A 58 38.97 10.88 3.70
CA ALA A 58 38.96 9.50 3.24
C ALA A 58 39.33 9.43 1.76
N ALA A 59 40.14 8.44 1.39
CA ALA A 59 40.39 8.09 -0.01
C ALA A 59 39.37 7.05 -0.49
N VAL A 60 39.14 7.03 -1.81
CA VAL A 60 38.31 6.00 -2.44
C VAL A 60 38.97 4.64 -2.25
N GLY A 61 38.24 3.67 -1.72
CA GLY A 61 38.73 2.33 -1.39
C GLY A 61 39.16 2.13 0.06
N ASP A 62 39.14 3.17 0.90
CA ASP A 62 39.42 3.02 2.33
C ASP A 62 38.31 2.22 3.03
N THR A 63 38.71 1.37 3.99
CA THR A 63 37.76 0.63 4.83
C THR A 63 37.34 1.50 6.01
N VAL A 64 36.06 1.84 6.05
CA VAL A 64 35.42 2.61 7.11
C VAL A 64 34.69 1.67 8.04
N ASN A 65 34.97 1.78 9.33
CA ASN A 65 34.21 1.13 10.39
C ASN A 65 32.95 1.97 10.69
N LEU A 66 31.82 1.29 10.70
CA LEU A 66 30.51 1.83 11.01
C LEU A 66 30.20 1.53 12.46
N TYR A 67 29.85 2.54 13.24
CA TYR A 67 29.52 2.39 14.64
C TYR A 67 28.04 2.71 14.89
N LYS A 68 27.39 1.85 15.68
CA LYS A 68 26.03 2.04 16.20
C LYS A 68 26.10 2.39 17.69
N PRO A 69 25.10 3.08 18.25
CA PRO A 69 25.07 3.34 19.69
C PRO A 69 24.97 1.99 20.42
N THR A 70 25.75 1.84 21.49
CA THR A 70 25.69 0.63 22.33
C THR A 70 24.33 0.52 23.01
N GLU A 71 23.74 -0.66 23.00
CA GLU A 71 22.46 -0.94 23.68
C GLU A 71 22.62 -1.01 25.21
N ASN A 72 23.86 -1.22 25.70
CA ASN A 72 24.20 -1.23 27.11
C ASN A 72 24.53 0.18 27.62
N LEU A 73 23.62 0.78 28.38
CA LEU A 73 23.78 2.11 29.00
C LEU A 73 24.99 2.21 29.96
N ASP A 74 25.52 1.09 30.44
CA ASP A 74 26.65 0.99 31.38
C ASP A 74 28.00 0.69 30.70
N ALA A 75 28.06 0.66 29.36
CA ALA A 75 29.30 0.39 28.63
C ALA A 75 30.23 1.62 28.61
N ASP A 76 31.51 1.40 28.89
CA ASP A 76 32.57 2.42 28.93
C ASP A 76 32.81 3.11 27.56
N GLU A 77 32.46 2.41 26.47
CA GLU A 77 32.43 2.98 25.12
C GLU A 77 30.99 3.19 24.63
N PRO A 78 30.60 4.42 24.25
CA PRO A 78 29.23 4.75 23.85
C PRO A 78 28.83 4.18 22.47
N TYR A 79 29.76 3.56 21.74
CA TYR A 79 29.59 3.10 20.38
C TYR A 79 30.17 1.70 20.19
N GLU A 80 29.42 0.81 19.53
CA GLU A 80 29.88 -0.53 19.17
C GLU A 80 30.07 -0.66 17.65
N VAL A 81 31.06 -1.43 17.22
CA VAL A 81 31.34 -1.67 15.79
C VAL A 81 30.20 -2.50 15.19
N PHE A 82 29.43 -1.87 14.31
CA PHE A 82 28.33 -2.49 13.59
C PHE A 82 28.81 -3.32 12.39
N GLY A 83 29.86 -2.85 11.72
CA GLY A 83 30.47 -3.50 10.57
C GLY A 83 31.43 -2.55 9.84
N SER A 84 31.90 -2.94 8.66
CA SER A 84 32.74 -2.09 7.82
C SER A 84 32.22 -2.00 6.38
N ALA A 85 32.60 -0.93 5.68
CA ALA A 85 32.27 -0.67 4.29
C ALA A 85 33.43 0.05 3.58
N LEU A 86 33.48 -0.01 2.25
CA LEU A 86 34.46 0.74 1.47
C LEU A 86 33.90 2.11 1.05
N VAL A 87 34.76 3.12 1.01
CA VAL A 87 34.42 4.44 0.49
C VAL A 87 34.40 4.40 -1.04
N GLU A 88 33.23 4.63 -1.65
CA GLU A 88 33.07 4.82 -3.10
C GLU A 88 33.34 6.27 -3.49
N SER A 89 32.88 7.23 -2.68
CA SER A 89 33.22 8.64 -2.86
C SER A 89 33.18 9.43 -1.55
N PHE A 90 33.98 10.50 -1.50
CA PHE A 90 34.06 11.41 -0.37
C PHE A 90 34.02 12.86 -0.88
N GLU A 91 32.96 13.59 -0.55
CA GLU A 91 32.80 14.99 -0.91
C GLU A 91 32.82 15.86 0.36
N THR A 92 33.77 16.79 0.45
CA THR A 92 33.84 17.73 1.56
C THR A 92 32.90 18.91 1.32
N GLY A 93 32.05 19.19 2.31
CA GLY A 93 31.18 20.35 2.37
C GLY A 93 31.77 21.49 3.20
N LYS A 94 31.07 22.63 3.25
CA LYS A 94 31.44 23.76 4.11
C LYS A 94 31.10 23.45 5.58
N GLY A 95 31.97 23.85 6.50
CA GLY A 95 31.72 23.80 7.96
C GLY A 95 31.91 22.42 8.62
N GLY A 96 32.80 21.56 8.11
CA GLY A 96 33.04 20.23 8.67
C GLY A 96 31.99 19.18 8.28
N ASN A 97 31.07 19.55 7.38
CA ASN A 97 30.12 18.62 6.79
C ASN A 97 30.80 17.85 5.65
N ALA A 98 30.53 16.56 5.50
CA ALA A 98 30.96 15.80 4.32
C ALA A 98 29.86 14.84 3.87
N ARG A 99 29.92 14.41 2.61
CA ARG A 99 29.08 13.34 2.07
C ARG A 99 29.99 12.16 1.74
N VAL A 100 29.71 11.03 2.37
CA VAL A 100 30.46 9.80 2.18
C VAL A 100 29.53 8.78 1.55
N VAL A 101 29.89 8.30 0.36
CA VAL A 101 29.17 7.19 -0.28
C VAL A 101 29.92 5.92 0.04
N LEU A 102 29.24 4.99 0.70
CA LEU A 102 29.78 3.71 1.12
C LEU A 102 29.19 2.57 0.28
N ASN A 103 30.05 1.67 -0.15
CA ASN A 103 29.74 0.50 -0.96
C ASN A 103 30.46 -0.73 -0.38
N SER A 104 30.12 -1.93 -0.86
CA SER A 104 30.74 -3.21 -0.46
C SER A 104 30.87 -3.40 1.05
N PHE A 105 29.73 -3.61 1.70
CA PHE A 105 29.64 -3.84 3.14
C PHE A 105 30.15 -5.23 3.53
N SER A 106 30.75 -5.34 4.71
CA SER A 106 31.29 -6.57 5.30
C SER A 106 30.24 -7.69 5.41
N SER A 107 28.96 -7.37 5.62
CA SER A 107 27.87 -8.34 5.63
C SER A 107 26.59 -7.82 5.00
N LYS A 108 25.72 -8.75 4.55
CA LYS A 108 24.39 -8.41 3.97
C LYS A 108 23.47 -7.72 4.98
N GLU A 109 23.65 -7.98 6.27
CA GLU A 109 22.87 -7.33 7.34
C GLU A 109 23.34 -5.90 7.58
N VAL A 110 24.65 -5.65 7.52
CA VAL A 110 25.22 -4.29 7.57
C VAL A 110 24.76 -3.48 6.36
N ALA A 111 24.71 -4.07 5.18
CA ALA A 111 24.16 -3.42 3.99
C ALA A 111 22.69 -3.01 4.19
N LYS A 112 21.83 -3.86 4.76
CA LYS A 112 20.40 -3.51 4.97
C LYS A 112 20.18 -2.44 6.04
N ARG A 113 21.02 -2.41 7.07
CA ARG A 113 20.85 -1.56 8.26
C ARG A 113 21.86 -0.41 8.33
N GLY A 114 22.53 -0.08 7.21
CA GLY A 114 23.55 0.98 7.16
C GLY A 114 23.05 2.35 7.66
N GLY A 115 21.74 2.61 7.62
CA GLY A 115 21.13 3.82 8.15
C GLY A 115 21.17 3.99 9.67
N GLU A 116 21.51 2.95 10.43
CA GLU A 116 21.67 3.00 11.90
C GLU A 116 23.08 3.47 12.33
N THR A 117 23.96 3.74 11.37
CA THR A 117 25.31 4.23 11.64
C THR A 117 25.26 5.66 12.17
N LEU A 118 25.80 5.89 13.37
CA LEU A 118 25.89 7.23 14.00
C LEU A 118 27.28 7.84 13.92
N ARG A 119 28.32 7.00 13.82
CA ARG A 119 29.70 7.44 13.67
C ARG A 119 30.40 6.58 12.64
N ILE A 120 31.24 7.21 11.85
CA ILE A 120 32.17 6.54 10.95
C ILE A 120 33.60 6.89 11.34
N ALA A 121 34.47 5.89 11.33
CA ALA A 121 35.90 6.10 11.53
C ALA A 121 36.72 5.19 10.63
N ILE A 122 37.83 5.71 10.12
CA ILE A 122 38.87 4.91 9.46
C ILE A 122 39.96 4.68 10.50
N GLU A 123 39.99 3.47 11.04
CA GLU A 123 40.94 3.07 12.07
C GLU A 123 41.82 1.94 11.54
N GLN A 124 43.13 2.15 11.57
CA GLN A 124 44.11 1.09 11.32
C GLN A 124 44.67 0.61 12.67
N PRO A 125 44.99 -0.69 12.83
CA PRO A 125 45.57 -1.20 14.06
C PRO A 125 46.83 -0.40 14.45
N ASN A 126 46.87 0.13 15.67
CA ASN A 126 47.99 0.90 16.24
C ASN A 126 48.30 2.25 15.56
N GLN A 127 47.35 2.87 14.85
CA GLN A 127 47.49 4.25 14.36
C GLN A 127 46.28 5.12 14.75
N PRO A 128 46.47 6.45 14.93
CA PRO A 128 45.35 7.36 15.16
C PRO A 128 44.38 7.33 13.97
N ALA A 129 43.08 7.44 14.25
CA ALA A 129 42.04 7.38 13.23
C ALA A 129 42.29 8.41 12.11
N THR A 130 42.41 7.94 10.87
CA THR A 130 42.68 8.78 9.68
C THR A 130 41.51 9.70 9.37
N MET A 131 40.30 9.25 9.69
CA MET A 131 39.09 10.05 9.61
C MET A 131 38.16 9.67 10.74
N THR A 132 37.52 10.67 11.36
CA THR A 132 36.37 10.49 12.25
C THR A 132 35.27 11.47 11.86
N ALA A 133 34.04 11.00 11.77
CA ALA A 133 32.90 11.86 11.51
C ALA A 133 31.62 11.31 12.16
N SER A 134 30.76 12.20 12.66
CA SER A 134 29.41 11.83 13.10
C SER A 134 28.45 11.85 11.93
N VAL A 135 27.60 10.83 11.80
CA VAL A 135 26.61 10.72 10.72
C VAL A 135 25.35 11.46 11.17
N SER A 136 24.99 12.51 10.44
CA SER A 136 23.77 13.30 10.68
C SER A 136 22.56 12.78 9.89
N GLY A 137 22.78 11.98 8.85
CA GLY A 137 21.72 11.37 8.06
C GLY A 137 22.26 10.37 7.05
N ALA A 138 21.49 9.33 6.76
CA ALA A 138 21.88 8.27 5.83
C ALA A 138 20.74 8.00 4.85
N SER A 139 21.01 8.11 3.56
CA SER A 139 20.08 7.73 2.50
C SER A 139 20.61 6.51 1.75
N SER A 140 19.72 5.56 1.46
CA SER A 140 20.07 4.37 0.68
C SER A 140 19.78 4.60 -0.79
N THR A 141 20.66 4.12 -1.66
CA THR A 141 20.37 4.00 -3.09
C THR A 141 20.20 2.51 -3.43
N PRO A 142 18.98 2.06 -3.79
CA PRO A 142 18.74 0.67 -4.14
C PRO A 142 19.41 0.32 -5.48
N ILE A 143 19.78 -0.96 -5.66
CA ILE A 143 20.34 -1.46 -6.93
C ILE A 143 19.37 -1.22 -8.09
N PHE A 144 18.08 -1.35 -7.81
CA PHE A 144 17.01 -1.09 -8.75
C PHE A 144 16.11 0.02 -8.19
N PRO A 145 15.90 1.14 -8.91
CA PRO A 145 15.04 2.21 -8.45
C PRO A 145 13.62 1.69 -8.18
N VAL A 146 13.13 1.89 -6.96
CA VAL A 146 11.78 1.46 -6.54
C VAL A 146 10.71 2.04 -7.45
N LEU A 147 10.94 3.26 -7.97
CA LEU A 147 10.05 3.92 -8.92
C LEU A 147 9.81 3.09 -10.20
N TYR A 148 10.85 2.46 -10.75
CA TYR A 148 10.69 1.63 -11.95
C TYR A 148 9.94 0.33 -11.65
N LEU A 149 10.14 -0.22 -10.45
CA LEU A 149 9.40 -1.41 -10.02
C LEU A 149 7.91 -1.08 -9.87
N GLN A 150 7.61 0.00 -9.15
CA GLN A 150 6.26 0.52 -8.97
C GLN A 150 5.56 0.80 -10.30
N ALA A 151 6.24 1.52 -11.21
CA ALA A 151 5.72 1.84 -12.53
C ALA A 151 5.50 0.58 -13.38
N SER A 152 6.38 -0.42 -13.29
CA SER A 152 6.23 -1.68 -14.04
C SER A 152 5.02 -2.48 -13.57
N ILE A 153 4.80 -2.58 -12.25
CA ILE A 153 3.67 -3.32 -11.67
C ILE A 153 2.36 -2.62 -11.99
N ALA A 154 2.27 -1.31 -11.73
CA ALA A 154 1.08 -0.54 -12.06
C ALA A 154 0.79 -0.56 -13.56
N GLY A 155 1.83 -0.38 -14.40
CA GLY A 155 1.73 -0.45 -15.85
C GLY A 155 1.26 -1.81 -16.36
N ALA A 156 1.76 -2.91 -15.80
CA ALA A 156 1.31 -4.26 -16.14
C ALA A 156 -0.17 -4.48 -15.79
N ILE A 157 -0.61 -4.03 -14.61
CA ILE A 157 -2.03 -4.13 -14.21
C ILE A 157 -2.92 -3.32 -15.16
N LEU A 158 -2.52 -2.10 -15.52
CA LEU A 158 -3.29 -1.27 -16.45
C LEU A 158 -3.34 -1.90 -17.85
N LEU A 159 -2.22 -2.40 -18.35
CA LEU A 159 -2.14 -3.00 -19.69
C LEU A 159 -2.96 -4.28 -19.78
N LEU A 160 -2.77 -5.22 -18.85
CA LEU A 160 -3.53 -6.46 -18.80
C LEU A 160 -5.01 -6.20 -18.53
N GLY A 161 -5.31 -5.25 -17.65
CA GLY A 161 -6.66 -4.80 -17.36
C GLY A 161 -7.34 -4.22 -18.60
N ALA A 162 -6.68 -3.34 -19.34
CA ALA A 162 -7.22 -2.74 -20.57
C ALA A 162 -7.44 -3.79 -21.67
N ILE A 163 -6.52 -4.74 -21.84
CA ILE A 163 -6.68 -5.87 -22.77
C ILE A 163 -7.89 -6.72 -22.34
N GLY A 164 -7.96 -7.11 -21.06
CA GLY A 164 -9.08 -7.88 -20.52
C GLY A 164 -10.42 -7.16 -20.69
N LEU A 165 -10.45 -5.85 -20.45
CA LEU A 165 -11.62 -4.99 -20.60
C LEU A 165 -12.09 -4.94 -22.06
N TYR A 166 -11.16 -4.73 -23.00
CA TYR A 166 -11.45 -4.72 -24.43
C TYR A 166 -11.98 -6.08 -24.89
N LEU A 167 -11.37 -7.18 -24.45
CA LEU A 167 -11.82 -8.52 -24.79
C LEU A 167 -13.21 -8.81 -24.20
N PHE A 168 -13.46 -8.40 -22.96
CA PHE A 168 -14.73 -8.62 -22.28
C PHE A 168 -15.88 -7.79 -22.88
N VAL A 169 -15.70 -6.47 -23.03
CA VAL A 169 -16.78 -5.56 -23.46
C VAL A 169 -16.89 -5.44 -24.98
N GLY A 170 -15.78 -5.52 -25.70
CA GLY A 170 -15.70 -5.22 -27.13
C GLY A 170 -15.65 -6.45 -28.04
N SER A 171 -14.84 -7.46 -27.68
CA SER A 171 -14.51 -8.56 -28.61
C SER A 171 -15.32 -9.85 -28.37
N SER A 172 -15.59 -10.20 -27.11
CA SER A 172 -16.19 -11.49 -26.78
C SER A 172 -17.69 -11.54 -27.10
N ARG A 173 -18.07 -12.40 -28.06
CA ARG A 173 -19.48 -12.53 -28.50
C ARG A 173 -20.44 -12.92 -27.38
N LYS A 174 -19.98 -13.74 -26.42
CA LYS A 174 -20.79 -14.20 -25.27
C LYS A 174 -21.11 -13.06 -24.31
N SER A 175 -20.09 -12.35 -23.81
CA SER A 175 -20.29 -11.23 -22.88
C SER A 175 -21.03 -10.08 -23.53
N VAL A 176 -20.72 -9.77 -24.79
CA VAL A 176 -21.47 -8.76 -25.56
C VAL A 176 -22.94 -9.14 -25.68
N GLY A 177 -23.26 -10.38 -26.04
CA GLY A 177 -24.64 -10.87 -26.12
C GLY A 177 -25.36 -10.75 -24.77
N PHE A 178 -24.68 -11.10 -23.67
CA PHE A 178 -25.22 -10.93 -22.32
C PHE A 178 -25.49 -9.46 -21.99
N LEU A 179 -24.54 -8.55 -22.19
CA LEU A 179 -24.71 -7.12 -21.90
C LEU A 179 -25.83 -6.48 -22.72
N ILE A 180 -26.04 -6.94 -23.97
CA ILE A 180 -27.18 -6.52 -24.80
C ILE A 180 -28.49 -7.07 -24.23
N ALA A 181 -28.53 -8.34 -23.83
CA ALA A 181 -29.72 -8.94 -23.23
C ALA A 181 -30.10 -8.20 -21.93
N THR A 182 -29.12 -7.87 -21.09
CA THR A 182 -29.31 -7.05 -19.89
C THR A 182 -29.89 -5.68 -20.21
N ASP A 183 -29.40 -4.97 -21.23
CA ASP A 183 -30.00 -3.70 -21.69
C ASP A 183 -31.47 -3.89 -22.12
N GLY A 184 -31.77 -5.00 -22.81
CA GLY A 184 -33.12 -5.37 -23.19
C GLY A 184 -34.05 -5.65 -22.01
N GLU A 185 -33.56 -6.35 -20.98
CA GLU A 185 -34.32 -6.63 -19.75
C GLU A 185 -34.50 -5.37 -18.90
N MET A 186 -33.48 -4.53 -18.76
CA MET A 186 -33.56 -3.29 -17.99
C MET A 186 -34.55 -2.29 -18.60
N LYS A 187 -34.72 -2.28 -19.92
CA LYS A 187 -35.74 -1.45 -20.59
C LYS A 187 -37.17 -1.87 -20.30
N LYS A 188 -37.39 -3.11 -19.84
CA LYS A 188 -38.72 -3.58 -19.39
C LYS A 188 -39.06 -3.12 -17.98
N VAL A 189 -38.04 -2.70 -17.22
CA VAL A 189 -38.24 -2.20 -15.85
C VAL A 189 -38.82 -0.80 -15.93
N ASN A 190 -40.06 -0.65 -15.47
CA ASN A 190 -40.63 0.65 -15.18
C ASN A 190 -40.03 1.17 -13.86
N TRP A 191 -39.40 2.34 -13.89
CA TRP A 191 -38.98 3.00 -12.66
C TRP A 191 -40.22 3.54 -11.95
N THR A 192 -40.45 3.08 -10.72
CA THR A 192 -41.58 3.52 -9.89
C THR A 192 -41.46 5.00 -9.57
N SER A 193 -42.59 5.69 -9.52
CA SER A 193 -42.60 7.11 -9.17
C SER A 193 -42.31 7.30 -7.67
N TYR A 194 -41.78 8.47 -7.28
CA TYR A 194 -41.52 8.78 -5.87
C TYR A 194 -42.75 8.59 -4.96
N ARG A 195 -43.95 8.81 -5.51
CA ARG A 195 -45.23 8.63 -4.79
C ARG A 195 -45.49 7.15 -4.48
N GLU A 196 -45.23 6.26 -5.44
CA GLU A 196 -45.37 4.81 -5.26
C GLU A 196 -44.35 4.28 -4.25
N VAL A 197 -43.10 4.75 -4.33
CA VAL A 197 -42.05 4.39 -3.36
C VAL A 197 -42.45 4.82 -1.95
N LYS A 198 -42.92 6.07 -1.77
CA LYS A 198 -43.41 6.56 -0.47
C LYS A 198 -44.60 5.73 0.03
N GLY A 199 -45.54 5.40 -0.85
CA GLY A 199 -46.69 4.56 -0.51
C GLY A 199 -46.28 3.18 0.00
N SER A 200 -45.42 2.48 -0.76
CA SER A 200 -44.89 1.16 -0.37
C SER A 200 -44.10 1.21 0.94
N THR A 201 -43.25 2.22 1.13
CA THR A 201 -42.44 2.35 2.35
C THR A 201 -43.30 2.63 3.58
N ILE A 202 -44.33 3.48 3.48
CA ILE A 202 -45.23 3.76 4.61
C ILE A 202 -45.98 2.50 5.05
N VAL A 203 -46.47 1.69 4.10
CA VAL A 203 -47.16 0.43 4.42
C VAL A 203 -46.24 -0.51 5.20
N VAL A 204 -44.99 -0.67 4.75
CA VAL A 204 -44.00 -1.53 5.44
C VAL A 204 -43.67 -0.98 6.83
N ILE A 205 -43.50 0.33 6.98
CA ILE A 205 -43.23 0.97 8.27
C ILE A 205 -44.39 0.71 9.24
N VAL A 206 -45.63 0.95 8.81
CA VAL A 206 -46.82 0.73 9.64
C VAL A 206 -46.96 -0.74 10.02
N ALA A 207 -46.81 -1.67 9.07
CA ALA A 207 -46.87 -3.10 9.34
C ALA A 207 -45.80 -3.54 10.35
N THR A 208 -44.57 -3.03 10.21
CA THR A 208 -43.46 -3.30 11.14
C THR A 208 -43.79 -2.81 12.55
N PHE A 209 -44.34 -1.60 12.70
CA PHE A 209 -44.74 -1.07 14.00
C PHE A 209 -45.93 -1.82 14.61
N LEU A 210 -46.89 -2.27 13.81
CA LEU A 210 -48.01 -3.10 14.29
C LEU A 210 -47.53 -4.44 14.84
N ILE A 211 -46.63 -5.12 14.10
CA ILE A 211 -46.03 -6.38 14.56
C ILE A 211 -45.21 -6.15 15.82
N ALA A 212 -44.37 -5.11 15.85
CA ALA A 212 -43.57 -4.76 17.02
C ALA A 212 -44.46 -4.44 18.25
N GLY A 213 -45.55 -3.69 18.05
CA GLY A 213 -46.51 -3.38 19.12
C GLY A 213 -47.26 -4.61 19.62
N PHE A 214 -47.66 -5.52 18.71
CA PHE A 214 -48.29 -6.78 19.08
C PHE A 214 -47.33 -7.67 19.89
N LEU A 215 -46.10 -7.86 19.40
CA LEU A 215 -45.08 -8.62 20.11
C LEU A 215 -44.79 -8.01 21.48
N PHE A 216 -44.62 -6.69 21.56
CA PHE A 216 -44.43 -5.99 22.83
C PHE A 216 -45.60 -6.22 23.80
N GLY A 217 -46.84 -6.18 23.30
CA GLY A 217 -48.03 -6.45 24.10
C GLY A 217 -48.07 -7.88 24.63
N VAL A 218 -47.84 -8.86 23.76
CA VAL A 218 -47.79 -10.28 24.11
C VAL A 218 -46.67 -10.56 25.11
N ASP A 219 -45.46 -10.09 24.83
CA ASP A 219 -44.29 -10.25 25.71
C ASP A 219 -44.55 -9.61 27.08
N THR A 220 -45.15 -8.41 27.13
CA THR A 220 -45.50 -7.74 28.38
C THR A 220 -46.53 -8.53 29.18
N ILE A 221 -47.55 -9.10 28.52
CA ILE A 221 -48.57 -9.93 29.17
C ILE A 221 -47.91 -11.19 29.74
N PHE A 222 -47.13 -11.92 28.94
CA PHE A 222 -46.44 -13.12 29.38
C PHE A 222 -45.47 -12.83 30.53
N ALA A 223 -44.67 -11.75 30.44
CA ALA A 223 -43.77 -11.33 31.50
C ALA A 223 -44.53 -11.07 32.81
N ARG A 224 -45.67 -10.37 32.76
CA ARG A 224 -46.52 -10.12 33.95
C ARG A 224 -47.11 -11.40 34.51
N VAL A 225 -47.63 -12.29 33.67
CA VAL A 225 -48.22 -13.58 34.09
C VAL A 225 -47.15 -14.46 34.75
N PHE A 226 -45.97 -14.59 34.15
CA PHE A 226 -44.87 -15.39 34.70
C PHE A 226 -44.28 -14.80 35.98
N THR A 227 -44.26 -13.46 36.11
CA THR A 227 -43.89 -12.80 37.37
C THR A 227 -44.94 -13.08 38.46
N TRP A 228 -46.22 -13.08 38.11
CA TRP A 228 -47.32 -13.35 39.05
C TRP A 228 -47.32 -14.80 39.56
N ILE A 229 -47.00 -15.77 38.69
CA ILE A 229 -46.88 -17.20 39.06
C ILE A 229 -45.55 -17.48 39.82
N GLY A 230 -44.66 -16.49 39.95
CA GLY A 230 -43.41 -16.62 40.70
C GLY A 230 -42.29 -17.35 39.96
N VAL A 231 -42.42 -17.55 38.65
CA VAL A 231 -41.39 -18.14 37.80
C VAL A 231 -40.30 -17.11 37.48
N LEU A 232 -40.69 -15.85 37.25
CA LEU A 232 -39.80 -14.72 37.04
C LEU A 232 -39.69 -13.91 38.35
N GLN A 233 -38.49 -13.82 38.92
CA GLN A 233 -38.18 -12.86 39.99
C GLN A 233 -38.03 -11.47 39.37
N LYS A 234 -38.62 -10.46 40.02
CA LYS A 234 -38.58 -9.06 39.59
C LYS A 234 -37.16 -8.53 39.47
#